data_AF-A0A961T5L0-F1
#
_entry.id   AF-A0A961T5L0-F1
#
_cell.length_a   1.000
_cell.length_b   1.000
_cell.length_c   1.000
_cell.angle_alpha   90.00
_cell.angle_beta   90.00
_cell.angle_gamma   90.00
#
_symmetry.space_group_name_H-M   'P 1'
#
loop_
_entity.id
_entity.type
_entity.pdbx_description
1 polymer ?
#
loop_
_entity_poly.entity_id
_entity_poly.type
_entity_poly.pdbx_seq_one_letter_code
_entity_poly.pdbx_strand_id
1 'polypeptide(L)'
;MLKWVRRLLVTLIAIVAIIVAIPLAGLGYGYLTTAPVAVSPSAPADDGAAQIAARLAAEIDGYKRPEESTFLTYPEWAIVYAAREYAGLVENASPRTFPYWAYIGRFWQDYALMIRATADYGFNFQNHLMLMVIGISHTIEHAVQWSYENTIGWLTEFAAVFETVPEDSYQAAVASEYAAFLDQVPWYRFPYAEKRSGLWDTEPASGFAAIRSWERKLGFGLAYSIKQGYADLIKSGLDATSEAALLDIHVWAKGPVAGAIAGEPDTELEQDLGADGAVFVTRRYQVFT
;
A
#
# COMPACT_ATOMS: atom_id res chain seq x y z
N MET A 1 10.45 -29.52 28.84
CA MET A 1 10.56 -28.04 28.84
C MET A 1 11.69 -27.53 27.92
N LEU A 2 12.96 -27.92 28.13
CA LEU A 2 14.11 -27.44 27.33
C LEU A 2 14.01 -27.69 25.81
N LYS A 3 13.45 -28.82 25.37
CA LYS A 3 13.21 -29.12 23.94
C LYS A 3 12.20 -28.16 23.29
N TRP A 4 11.16 -27.76 24.03
CA TRP A 4 10.13 -26.83 23.55
C TRP A 4 10.67 -25.41 23.47
N VAL A 5 11.43 -24.98 24.49
CA VAL A 5 12.13 -23.68 24.48
C VAL A 5 13.12 -23.62 23.31
N ARG A 6 13.93 -24.66 23.10
CA ARG A 6 14.86 -24.73 21.97
C ARG A 6 14.13 -24.64 20.62
N ARG A 7 13.02 -25.37 20.46
CA ARG A 7 12.21 -25.31 19.22
C ARG A 7 11.67 -23.90 18.99
N LEU A 8 11.11 -23.27 20.02
CA LEU A 8 10.60 -21.91 19.95
C LEU A 8 11.71 -20.91 19.57
N LEU A 9 12.88 -21.01 20.19
CA LEU A 9 14.02 -20.16 19.84
C LEU A 9 14.49 -20.37 18.39
N VAL A 10 14.60 -21.62 17.94
CA VAL A 10 14.95 -21.92 16.55
C VAL A 10 13.93 -21.35 15.57
N THR A 11 12.63 -21.47 15.88
CA THR A 11 11.57 -20.89 15.06
C THR A 11 11.65 -19.36 15.02
N LEU A 12 11.85 -18.69 16.16
CA LEU A 12 12.01 -17.24 16.20
C LEU A 12 13.24 -16.78 15.40
N ILE A 13 14.37 -17.47 15.54
CA ILE A 13 15.58 -17.18 14.77
C ILE A 13 15.32 -17.36 13.28
N ALA A 14 14.61 -18.42 12.87
CA ALA A 14 14.26 -18.64 11.48
C ALA A 14 13.35 -17.52 10.92
N ILE A 15 12.34 -17.10 11.69
CA ILE A 15 11.46 -15.99 11.31
C ILE A 15 12.26 -14.69 11.13
N VAL A 16 13.12 -14.36 12.10
CA VAL A 16 13.98 -13.16 12.01
C VAL A 16 14.92 -13.27 10.81
N ALA A 17 15.52 -14.43 10.57
CA ALA A 17 16.39 -14.65 9.42
C ALA A 17 15.65 -14.44 8.10
N ILE A 18 14.40 -14.90 7.98
CA ILE A 18 13.56 -14.67 6.79
C ILE A 18 13.25 -13.18 6.63
N ILE A 19 12.82 -12.51 7.69
CA ILE A 19 12.49 -11.07 7.68
C ILE A 19 13.70 -10.24 7.24
N VAL A 20 14.92 -10.61 7.65
CA VAL A 20 16.16 -9.94 7.23
C VAL A 20 16.59 -10.33 5.82
N ALA A 21 16.38 -11.58 5.40
CA ALA A 21 16.76 -12.06 4.08
C ALA A 21 15.92 -11.41 2.96
N ILE A 22 14.63 -11.14 3.20
CA ILE A 22 13.73 -10.53 2.22
C ILE A 22 14.28 -9.21 1.66
N PRO A 23 14.59 -8.18 2.47
CA PRO A 23 15.10 -6.92 1.93
C PRO A 23 16.48 -7.05 1.32
N LEU A 24 17.35 -7.94 1.81
CA LEU A 24 18.66 -8.18 1.21
C LEU A 24 18.52 -8.75 -0.21
N ALA A 25 17.68 -9.77 -0.37
CA ALA A 25 17.40 -10.38 -1.67
C ALA A 25 16.64 -9.41 -2.58
N GLY A 26 15.64 -8.73 -2.05
CA GLY A 26 14.81 -7.75 -2.76
C GLY A 26 15.62 -6.58 -3.29
N LEU A 27 16.37 -5.88 -2.43
CA LEU A 27 17.26 -4.81 -2.87
C LEU A 27 18.35 -5.33 -3.81
N GLY A 28 18.94 -6.49 -3.53
CA GLY A 28 19.89 -7.13 -4.44
C GLY A 28 19.32 -7.32 -5.84
N TYR A 29 18.12 -7.88 -5.95
CA TYR A 29 17.38 -8.01 -7.21
C TYR A 29 17.08 -6.65 -7.85
N GLY A 30 16.57 -5.69 -7.09
CA GLY A 30 16.24 -4.34 -7.59
C GLY A 30 17.47 -3.64 -8.17
N TYR A 31 18.60 -3.64 -7.46
CA TYR A 31 19.85 -3.04 -7.95
C TYR A 31 20.42 -3.76 -9.17
N LEU A 32 20.31 -5.10 -9.25
CA LEU A 32 20.79 -5.88 -10.40
C LEU A 32 19.92 -5.73 -11.65
N THR A 33 18.63 -5.43 -11.50
CA THR A 33 17.66 -5.41 -12.60
C THR A 33 17.18 -4.02 -13.03
N THR A 34 17.57 -2.98 -12.29
CA THR A 34 17.32 -1.59 -12.68
C THR A 34 18.62 -0.88 -13.00
N ALA A 35 18.56 0.13 -13.87
CA ALA A 35 19.66 1.08 -14.09
C ALA A 35 19.42 2.37 -13.28
N PRO A 36 20.48 3.17 -13.00
CA PRO A 36 20.29 4.52 -12.48
C PRO A 36 19.45 5.36 -13.43
N VAL A 37 18.54 6.16 -12.88
CA VAL A 37 17.80 7.16 -13.64
C VAL A 37 18.50 8.50 -13.45
N ALA A 38 18.76 9.19 -14.56
CA ALA A 38 19.22 10.57 -14.50
C ALA A 38 18.06 11.45 -14.00
N VAL A 39 18.12 11.84 -12.73
CA VAL A 39 17.22 12.84 -12.17
C VAL A 39 17.92 14.18 -12.34
N SER A 40 17.45 14.99 -13.29
CA SER A 40 17.85 16.39 -13.32
C SER A 40 17.01 17.12 -12.27
N PRO A 41 17.62 17.90 -11.36
CA PRO A 41 16.86 18.78 -10.49
C PRO A 41 15.92 19.63 -11.33
N SER A 42 14.73 19.89 -10.81
CA SER A 42 13.85 20.90 -11.38
C SER A 42 14.64 22.21 -11.56
N ALA A 43 14.41 22.92 -12.66
CA ALA A 43 15.02 24.24 -12.84
C ALA A 43 14.71 25.10 -11.59
N PRO A 44 15.65 25.92 -11.10
CA PRO A 44 15.40 26.79 -9.96
C PRO A 44 14.14 27.61 -10.23
N ALA A 45 13.26 27.69 -9.24
CA ALA A 45 12.14 28.62 -9.28
C ALA A 45 12.70 30.04 -9.49
N ASP A 46 11.95 30.91 -10.19
CA ASP A 46 12.33 32.32 -10.22
C ASP A 46 12.37 32.91 -8.80
N ASP A 47 13.13 33.99 -8.61
CA ASP A 47 13.36 34.57 -7.28
C ASP A 47 12.05 34.93 -6.54
N GLY A 48 10.99 35.26 -7.29
CA GLY A 48 9.67 35.57 -6.72
C GLY A 48 8.94 34.34 -6.19
N ALA A 49 8.89 33.26 -6.99
CA ALA A 49 8.31 31.98 -6.61
C ALA A 49 9.07 31.36 -5.42
N ALA A 50 10.40 31.49 -5.39
CA ALA A 50 11.21 31.04 -4.25
C ALA A 50 10.88 31.80 -2.95
N GLN A 51 10.68 33.11 -3.02
CA GLN A 51 10.29 33.93 -1.86
C GLN A 51 8.88 33.57 -1.36
N ILE A 52 7.92 33.38 -2.27
CA ILE A 52 6.55 32.96 -1.92
C ILE A 52 6.59 31.58 -1.26
N ALA A 53 7.29 30.60 -1.84
CA ALA A 53 7.41 29.27 -1.26
C ALA A 53 8.05 29.29 0.14
N ALA A 54 9.08 30.13 0.35
CA ALA A 54 9.71 30.29 1.66
C ALA A 54 8.77 30.94 2.69
N ARG A 55 7.97 31.93 2.28
CA ARG A 55 6.94 32.54 3.11
C ARG A 55 5.86 31.54 3.50
N LEU A 56 5.29 30.84 2.53
CA LEU A 56 4.24 29.84 2.78
C LEU A 56 4.73 28.69 3.66
N ALA A 57 5.99 28.25 3.49
CA ALA A 57 6.61 27.26 4.37
C ALA A 57 6.76 27.71 5.83
N ALA A 58 6.73 29.03 6.10
CA ALA A 58 6.78 29.58 7.45
C ALA A 58 5.39 29.89 8.03
N GLU A 59 4.39 30.13 7.16
CA GLU A 59 3.03 30.50 7.55
C GLU A 59 2.08 29.30 7.67
N ILE A 60 2.28 28.26 6.85
CA ILE A 60 1.41 27.09 6.76
C ILE A 60 2.20 25.87 7.25
N ASP A 61 1.71 25.26 8.33
CA ASP A 61 2.30 24.03 8.85
C ASP A 61 2.17 22.88 7.84
N GLY A 62 3.21 22.05 7.71
CA GLY A 62 3.24 20.96 6.74
C GLY A 62 3.31 21.38 5.25
N TYR A 63 3.39 22.67 4.92
CA TYR A 63 3.43 23.15 3.52
C TYR A 63 4.64 22.61 2.74
N LYS A 64 5.84 22.64 3.36
CA LYS A 64 7.07 22.18 2.71
C LYS A 64 7.37 20.74 3.09
N ARG A 65 7.30 19.87 2.09
CA ARG A 65 7.79 18.49 2.19
C ARG A 65 9.24 18.39 1.67
N PRO A 66 10.09 17.57 2.30
CA PRO A 66 11.39 17.23 1.72
C PRO A 66 11.21 16.57 0.33
N GLU A 67 11.95 17.04 -0.67
CA GLU A 67 11.78 16.62 -2.06
C GLU A 67 12.04 15.12 -2.24
N GLU A 68 13.02 14.55 -1.52
CA GLU A 68 13.32 13.11 -1.55
C GLU A 68 12.13 12.27 -1.08
N SER A 69 11.28 12.84 -0.23
CA SER A 69 10.05 12.15 0.20
C SER A 69 9.06 11.99 -0.94
N THR A 70 9.04 12.88 -1.93
CA THR A 70 8.21 12.75 -3.13
C THR A 70 8.63 11.54 -3.95
N PHE A 71 9.93 11.38 -4.22
CA PHE A 71 10.47 10.19 -4.87
C PHE A 71 10.16 8.92 -4.06
N LEU A 72 10.41 8.92 -2.76
CA LEU A 72 10.18 7.77 -1.88
C LEU A 72 8.70 7.44 -1.65
N THR A 73 7.76 8.28 -2.10
CA THR A 73 6.32 7.94 -2.11
C THR A 73 5.97 7.02 -3.27
N TYR A 74 6.75 7.02 -4.36
CA TYR A 74 6.43 6.22 -5.54
C TYR A 74 6.33 4.71 -5.24
N PRO A 75 7.27 4.06 -4.51
CA PRO A 75 7.17 2.64 -4.22
C PRO A 75 6.10 2.31 -3.17
N GLU A 76 5.71 3.28 -2.33
CA GLU A 76 4.58 3.14 -1.39
C GLU A 76 3.29 2.81 -2.16
N TRP A 77 3.07 3.44 -3.30
CA TRP A 77 1.89 3.26 -4.14
C TRP A 77 1.84 1.96 -4.91
N ALA A 78 2.97 1.24 -5.03
CA ALA A 78 3.00 -0.05 -5.75
C ALA A 78 2.00 -1.06 -5.16
N ILE A 79 1.74 -1.02 -3.85
CA ILE A 79 0.77 -1.91 -3.20
C ILE A 79 -0.68 -1.53 -3.51
N VAL A 80 -0.95 -0.24 -3.77
CA VAL A 80 -2.28 0.25 -4.16
C VAL A 80 -2.60 -0.23 -5.57
N TYR A 81 -1.64 -0.06 -6.50
CA TYR A 81 -1.78 -0.58 -7.87
C TYR A 81 -1.92 -2.11 -7.90
N ALA A 82 -1.15 -2.83 -7.07
CA ALA A 82 -1.29 -4.27 -6.92
C ALA A 82 -2.69 -4.68 -6.47
N ALA A 83 -3.27 -3.96 -5.50
CA ALA A 83 -4.63 -4.22 -5.03
C ALA A 83 -5.68 -3.96 -6.12
N ARG A 84 -5.55 -2.88 -6.89
CA ARG A 84 -6.44 -2.56 -8.01
C ARG A 84 -6.42 -3.63 -9.10
N GLU A 85 -5.23 -4.03 -9.54
CA GLU A 85 -5.12 -5.07 -10.57
C GLU A 85 -5.55 -6.44 -10.04
N TYR A 86 -5.28 -6.76 -8.78
CA TYR A 86 -5.78 -7.99 -8.16
C TYR A 86 -7.31 -8.00 -8.16
N ALA A 87 -7.95 -6.92 -7.70
CA ALA A 87 -9.40 -6.78 -7.69
C ALA A 87 -10.00 -6.97 -9.09
N GLY A 88 -9.48 -6.26 -10.10
CA GLY A 88 -9.97 -6.39 -11.47
C GLY A 88 -9.78 -7.80 -12.07
N LEU A 89 -8.71 -8.51 -11.68
CA LEU A 89 -8.47 -9.87 -12.13
C LEU A 89 -9.45 -10.86 -11.50
N VAL A 90 -9.64 -10.82 -10.17
CA VAL A 90 -10.43 -11.84 -9.45
C VAL A 90 -11.93 -11.73 -9.67
N GLU A 91 -12.41 -10.64 -10.27
CA GLU A 91 -13.79 -10.53 -10.75
C GLU A 91 -14.10 -11.57 -11.84
N ASN A 92 -13.12 -11.91 -12.69
CA ASN A 92 -13.37 -12.70 -13.91
C ASN A 92 -12.40 -13.87 -14.10
N ALA A 93 -11.37 -14.00 -13.26
CA ALA A 93 -10.34 -15.03 -13.40
C ALA A 93 -9.92 -15.62 -12.05
N SER A 94 -9.37 -16.84 -12.10
CA SER A 94 -8.84 -17.51 -10.92
C SER A 94 -7.68 -16.69 -10.31
N PRO A 95 -7.66 -16.46 -8.98
CA PRO A 95 -6.56 -15.77 -8.30
C PRO A 95 -5.19 -16.36 -8.59
N ARG A 96 -5.11 -17.65 -8.95
CA ARG A 96 -3.87 -18.34 -9.37
C ARG A 96 -3.15 -17.66 -10.52
N THR A 97 -3.90 -16.98 -11.39
CA THR A 97 -3.36 -16.32 -12.58
C THR A 97 -2.76 -14.94 -12.29
N PHE A 98 -2.94 -14.42 -11.07
CA PHE A 98 -2.35 -13.15 -10.67
C PHE A 98 -0.81 -13.25 -10.63
N PRO A 99 -0.07 -12.28 -11.19
CA PRO A 99 1.38 -12.37 -11.30
C PRO A 99 2.11 -11.95 -10.00
N TYR A 100 1.85 -12.67 -8.89
CA TYR A 100 2.36 -12.36 -7.55
C TYR A 100 3.85 -12.03 -7.50
N TRP A 101 4.70 -12.86 -8.13
CA TRP A 101 6.15 -12.66 -8.12
C TRP A 101 6.61 -11.44 -8.92
N ALA A 102 5.87 -11.06 -9.97
CA ALA A 102 6.16 -9.84 -10.72
C ALA A 102 5.90 -8.61 -9.84
N TYR A 103 4.82 -8.63 -9.06
CA TYR A 103 4.50 -7.58 -8.09
C TYR A 103 5.50 -7.45 -6.96
N ILE A 104 6.02 -8.58 -6.46
CA ILE A 104 7.12 -8.58 -5.49
C ILE A 104 8.37 -7.94 -6.12
N GLY A 105 8.77 -8.41 -7.30
CA GLY A 105 9.95 -7.90 -7.99
C GLY A 105 9.85 -6.41 -8.31
N ARG A 106 8.68 -5.97 -8.80
CA ARG A 106 8.43 -4.58 -9.18
C ARG A 106 8.57 -3.63 -7.99
N PHE A 107 8.02 -3.98 -6.82
CA PHE A 107 8.19 -3.18 -5.61
C PHE A 107 9.68 -2.95 -5.29
N TRP A 108 10.49 -4.00 -5.30
CA TRP A 108 11.91 -3.89 -4.97
C TRP A 108 12.73 -3.16 -6.04
N GLN A 109 12.34 -3.28 -7.31
CA GLN A 109 12.90 -2.49 -8.41
C GLN A 109 12.62 -1.00 -8.23
N ASP A 110 11.35 -0.64 -7.99
CA ASP A 110 10.93 0.74 -7.78
C ASP A 110 11.62 1.34 -6.54
N TYR A 111 11.75 0.54 -5.48
CA TYR A 111 12.45 1.00 -4.28
C TYR A 111 13.95 1.23 -4.54
N ALA A 112 14.64 0.30 -5.20
CA ALA A 112 16.05 0.47 -5.57
C ALA A 112 16.26 1.68 -6.51
N LEU A 113 15.32 1.89 -7.44
CA LEU A 113 15.31 3.04 -8.33
C LEU A 113 15.21 4.35 -7.55
N MET A 114 14.29 4.43 -6.58
CA MET A 114 14.11 5.62 -5.78
C MET A 114 15.26 5.87 -4.82
N ILE A 115 15.92 4.84 -4.27
CA ILE A 115 17.16 5.03 -3.49
C ILE A 115 18.24 5.69 -4.34
N ARG A 116 18.39 5.29 -5.62
CA ARG A 116 19.34 5.93 -6.54
C ARG A 116 18.94 7.36 -6.88
N ALA A 117 17.65 7.59 -7.13
CA ALA A 117 17.11 8.92 -7.42
C ALA A 117 17.34 9.91 -6.27
N THR A 118 17.35 9.41 -5.03
CA THR A 118 17.52 10.24 -3.83
C THR A 118 18.94 10.20 -3.25
N ALA A 119 19.94 9.68 -3.98
CA ALA A 119 21.28 9.46 -3.44
C ALA A 119 22.03 10.75 -3.04
N ASP A 120 21.72 11.87 -3.70
CA ASP A 120 22.31 13.18 -3.42
C ASP A 120 21.58 13.95 -2.28
N TYR A 121 20.48 13.40 -1.77
CA TYR A 121 19.72 13.97 -0.66
C TYR A 121 20.20 13.43 0.70
N GLY A 122 19.79 14.09 1.79
CA GLY A 122 19.97 13.56 3.14
C GLY A 122 19.19 12.26 3.34
N PHE A 123 19.72 11.34 4.16
CA PHE A 123 19.07 10.06 4.40
C PHE A 123 17.79 10.19 5.25
N ASN A 124 16.64 10.00 4.61
CA ASN A 124 15.33 10.04 5.27
C ASN A 124 14.98 8.69 5.89
N PHE A 125 15.44 8.46 7.14
CA PHE A 125 15.26 7.18 7.84
C PHE A 125 13.78 6.75 7.94
N GLN A 126 12.86 7.69 8.16
CA GLN A 126 11.44 7.38 8.34
C GLN A 126 10.82 6.79 7.06
N ASN A 127 11.05 7.42 5.91
CA ASN A 127 10.54 6.90 4.63
C ASN A 127 11.18 5.55 4.28
N HIS A 128 12.49 5.41 4.47
CA HIS A 128 13.17 4.13 4.19
C HIS A 128 12.69 3.01 5.11
N LEU A 129 12.48 3.28 6.40
CA LEU A 129 11.92 2.30 7.33
C LEU A 129 10.52 1.87 6.91
N MET A 130 9.66 2.83 6.57
CA MET A 130 8.31 2.56 6.08
C MET A 130 8.33 1.68 4.82
N LEU A 131 9.12 2.05 3.80
CA LEU A 131 9.26 1.28 2.57
C LEU A 131 9.81 -0.13 2.83
N MET A 132 10.74 -0.28 3.78
CA MET A 132 11.24 -1.60 4.18
C MET A 132 10.15 -2.48 4.80
N VAL A 133 9.34 -1.92 5.69
CA VAL A 133 8.20 -2.63 6.30
C VAL A 133 7.17 -3.00 5.24
N ILE A 134 6.83 -2.07 4.34
CA ILE A 134 5.90 -2.31 3.23
C ILE A 134 6.44 -3.42 2.33
N GLY A 135 7.70 -3.35 1.91
CA GLY A 135 8.32 -4.34 1.03
C GLY A 135 8.35 -5.75 1.63
N ILE A 136 8.67 -5.86 2.93
CA ILE A 136 8.64 -7.14 3.65
C ILE A 136 7.22 -7.68 3.68
N SER A 137 6.24 -6.87 4.12
CA SER A 137 4.84 -7.27 4.21
C SER A 137 4.26 -7.66 2.85
N HIS A 138 4.52 -6.87 1.81
CA HIS A 138 4.10 -7.14 0.42
C HIS A 138 4.68 -8.46 -0.09
N THR A 139 5.97 -8.70 0.16
CA THR A 139 6.64 -9.95 -0.21
C THR A 139 6.02 -11.15 0.48
N ILE A 140 5.81 -11.08 1.80
CA ILE A 140 5.23 -12.19 2.57
C ILE A 140 3.80 -12.44 2.13
N GLU A 141 2.98 -11.40 2.00
CA GLU A 141 1.57 -11.52 1.61
C GLU A 141 1.43 -12.18 0.25
N HIS A 142 2.14 -11.69 -0.77
CA HIS A 142 2.05 -12.24 -2.12
C HIS A 142 2.66 -13.64 -2.23
N ALA A 143 3.73 -13.95 -1.48
CA ALA A 143 4.31 -15.29 -1.45
C ALA A 143 3.36 -16.30 -0.78
N VAL A 144 2.70 -15.91 0.31
CA VAL A 144 1.69 -16.74 0.99
C VAL A 144 0.47 -16.94 0.09
N GLN A 145 -0.07 -15.88 -0.50
CA GLN A 145 -1.21 -15.98 -1.42
C GLN A 145 -0.87 -16.83 -2.63
N TRP A 146 0.26 -16.60 -3.29
CA TRP A 146 0.70 -17.44 -4.41
C TRP A 146 0.78 -18.91 -4.01
N SER A 147 1.42 -19.21 -2.88
CA SER A 147 1.57 -20.59 -2.39
C SER A 147 0.21 -21.20 -2.09
N TYR A 148 -0.68 -20.44 -1.46
CA TYR A 148 -2.01 -20.88 -1.07
C TYR A 148 -2.90 -21.19 -2.28
N GLU A 149 -3.02 -20.24 -3.21
CA GLU A 149 -3.85 -20.38 -4.41
C GLU A 149 -3.30 -21.46 -5.35
N ASN A 150 -1.98 -21.63 -5.45
CA ASN A 150 -1.37 -22.67 -6.28
C ASN A 150 -1.26 -24.05 -5.60
N THR A 151 -1.75 -24.20 -4.36
CA THR A 151 -1.79 -25.49 -3.66
C THR A 151 -3.21 -25.82 -3.20
N ILE A 152 -3.58 -25.42 -1.99
CA ILE A 152 -4.87 -25.71 -1.37
C ILE A 152 -5.99 -25.11 -2.21
N GLY A 153 -5.87 -23.84 -2.59
CA GLY A 153 -6.89 -23.14 -3.38
C GLY A 153 -7.14 -23.80 -4.74
N TRP A 154 -6.10 -24.30 -5.41
CA TRP A 154 -6.23 -25.06 -6.65
C TRP A 154 -6.93 -26.41 -6.46
N LEU A 155 -6.55 -27.16 -5.42
CA LEU A 155 -7.14 -28.46 -5.13
C LEU A 155 -8.63 -28.36 -4.80
N THR A 156 -9.04 -27.31 -4.07
CA THR A 156 -10.46 -27.08 -3.76
C THR A 156 -11.21 -26.49 -4.94
N GLU A 157 -10.58 -25.66 -5.78
CA GLU A 157 -11.12 -25.23 -7.08
C GLU A 157 -11.48 -26.43 -7.95
N PHE A 158 -10.59 -27.42 -8.03
CA PHE A 158 -10.83 -28.66 -8.74
C PHE A 158 -12.01 -29.46 -8.17
N ALA A 159 -12.17 -29.49 -6.83
CA ALA A 159 -13.32 -30.14 -6.19
C ALA A 159 -14.65 -29.46 -6.51
N ALA A 160 -14.63 -28.16 -6.80
CA ALA A 160 -15.77 -27.39 -7.30
C ALA A 160 -15.90 -27.43 -8.84
N VAL A 161 -15.16 -28.29 -9.54
CA VAL A 161 -15.13 -28.38 -11.01
C VAL A 161 -14.78 -27.04 -11.68
N PHE A 162 -13.95 -26.24 -11.00
CA PHE A 162 -13.57 -24.89 -11.41
C PHE A 162 -14.73 -23.90 -11.51
N GLU A 163 -15.86 -24.19 -10.85
CA GLU A 163 -16.96 -23.24 -10.71
C GLU A 163 -16.74 -22.30 -9.52
N THR A 164 -17.17 -21.05 -9.70
CA THR A 164 -17.17 -20.03 -8.65
C THR A 164 -18.17 -20.39 -7.55
N VAL A 165 -17.73 -20.39 -6.30
CA VAL A 165 -18.62 -20.53 -5.12
C VAL A 165 -18.99 -19.14 -4.57
N PRO A 166 -20.08 -19.00 -3.78
CA PRO A 166 -20.48 -17.71 -3.21
C PRO A 166 -19.36 -16.97 -2.46
N GLU A 167 -18.48 -17.71 -1.79
CA GLU A 167 -17.32 -17.15 -1.08
C GLU A 167 -16.29 -16.51 -2.01
N ASP A 168 -16.10 -17.04 -3.22
CA ASP A 168 -15.18 -16.45 -4.20
C ASP A 168 -15.72 -15.09 -4.65
N SER A 169 -17.00 -15.01 -5.00
CA SER A 169 -17.67 -13.77 -5.39
C SER A 169 -17.63 -12.73 -4.26
N TYR A 170 -17.84 -13.16 -3.01
CA TYR A 170 -17.71 -12.29 -1.84
C TYR A 170 -16.28 -11.75 -1.70
N GLN A 171 -15.26 -12.61 -1.83
CA GLN A 171 -13.87 -12.17 -1.77
C GLN A 171 -13.48 -11.22 -2.90
N ALA A 172 -13.98 -11.44 -4.13
CA ALA A 172 -13.78 -10.53 -5.25
C ALA A 172 -14.39 -9.15 -4.98
N ALA A 173 -15.62 -9.11 -4.44
CA ALA A 173 -16.25 -7.85 -4.01
C ALA A 173 -15.42 -7.14 -2.93
N VAL A 174 -14.97 -7.86 -1.90
CA VAL A 174 -14.12 -7.29 -0.85
C VAL A 174 -12.77 -6.82 -1.39
N ALA A 175 -12.19 -7.49 -2.39
CA ALA A 175 -10.96 -7.05 -3.04
C ALA A 175 -11.17 -5.71 -3.78
N SER A 176 -12.30 -5.54 -4.47
CA SER A 176 -12.68 -4.29 -5.11
C SER A 176 -12.91 -3.16 -4.10
N GLU A 177 -13.63 -3.43 -3.01
CA GLU A 177 -13.80 -2.48 -1.91
C GLU A 177 -12.45 -2.10 -1.27
N TYR A 178 -11.56 -3.07 -1.07
CA TYR A 178 -10.23 -2.83 -0.51
C TYR A 178 -9.38 -1.97 -1.45
N ALA A 179 -9.39 -2.25 -2.75
CA ALA A 179 -8.66 -1.45 -3.74
C ALA A 179 -9.14 0.01 -3.73
N ALA A 180 -10.46 0.24 -3.78
CA ALA A 180 -11.04 1.58 -3.71
C ALA A 180 -10.73 2.29 -2.37
N PHE A 181 -10.71 1.55 -1.27
CA PHE A 181 -10.36 2.10 0.05
C PHE A 181 -8.92 2.61 0.12
N LEU A 182 -7.98 1.88 -0.48
CA LEU A 182 -6.55 2.24 -0.47
C LEU A 182 -6.21 3.49 -1.26
N ASP A 183 -7.10 3.95 -2.15
CA ASP A 183 -6.90 5.17 -2.95
C ASP A 183 -6.75 6.42 -2.08
N GLN A 184 -7.33 6.39 -0.88
CA GLN A 184 -7.40 7.55 0.00
C GLN A 184 -7.11 7.24 1.47
N VAL A 185 -7.34 5.99 1.92
CA VAL A 185 -7.28 5.64 3.34
C VAL A 185 -6.21 4.57 3.59
N PRO A 186 -5.36 4.73 4.62
CA PRO A 186 -4.37 3.72 4.96
C PRO A 186 -4.98 2.35 5.28
N TRP A 187 -4.38 1.29 4.74
CA TRP A 187 -4.88 -0.09 4.81
C TRP A 187 -5.26 -0.57 6.22
N TYR A 188 -4.56 -0.13 7.26
CA TYR A 188 -4.82 -0.56 8.64
C TYR A 188 -6.20 -0.09 9.13
N ARG A 189 -6.82 0.90 8.49
CA ARG A 189 -8.18 1.34 8.82
C ARG A 189 -9.27 0.50 8.15
N PHE A 190 -8.93 -0.44 7.26
CA PHE A 190 -9.92 -1.28 6.59
C PHE A 190 -10.68 -2.17 7.60
N PRO A 191 -12.00 -2.36 7.45
CA PRO A 191 -12.83 -3.04 8.44
C PRO A 191 -12.73 -4.57 8.33
N TYR A 192 -11.54 -5.14 8.60
CA TYR A 192 -11.28 -6.58 8.47
C TYR A 192 -12.21 -7.48 9.30
N ALA A 193 -12.64 -7.03 10.49
CA ALA A 193 -13.61 -7.77 11.31
C ALA A 193 -14.99 -7.89 10.63
N GLU A 194 -15.49 -6.80 10.04
CA GLU A 194 -16.75 -6.79 9.28
C GLU A 194 -16.64 -7.71 8.06
N LYS A 195 -15.55 -7.59 7.29
CA LYS A 195 -15.36 -8.41 6.08
C LYS A 195 -15.24 -9.89 6.39
N ARG A 196 -14.68 -10.24 7.55
CA ARG A 196 -14.67 -11.61 8.07
C ARG A 196 -16.08 -12.09 8.43
N SER A 197 -16.88 -11.28 9.12
CA SER A 197 -18.26 -11.65 9.45
C SER A 197 -19.07 -11.91 8.18
N GLY A 198 -19.03 -11.00 7.22
CA GLY A 198 -19.76 -11.17 5.96
C GLY A 198 -19.30 -12.42 5.17
N LEU A 199 -18.01 -12.79 5.24
CA LEU A 199 -17.54 -14.06 4.66
C LEU A 199 -18.20 -15.26 5.34
N TRP A 200 -18.34 -15.25 6.67
CA TRP A 200 -19.00 -16.32 7.42
C TRP A 200 -20.50 -16.39 7.16
N ASP A 201 -21.15 -15.25 6.85
CA ASP A 201 -22.57 -15.15 6.56
C ASP A 201 -22.96 -15.63 5.15
N THR A 202 -22.00 -15.82 4.23
CA THR A 202 -22.28 -16.44 2.92
C THR A 202 -22.76 -17.89 3.08
N GLU A 203 -23.72 -18.33 2.25
CA GLU A 203 -24.18 -19.73 2.26
C GLU A 203 -23.20 -20.62 1.48
N PRO A 204 -22.64 -21.69 2.08
CA PRO A 204 -21.76 -22.61 1.37
C PRO A 204 -22.42 -23.26 0.16
N ALA A 205 -21.63 -23.52 -0.88
CA ALA A 205 -22.05 -24.39 -1.96
C ALA A 205 -22.36 -25.80 -1.46
N SER A 206 -23.17 -26.54 -2.23
CA SER A 206 -23.56 -27.91 -1.89
C SER A 206 -22.64 -28.97 -2.53
N GLY A 207 -22.75 -30.23 -2.09
CA GLY A 207 -22.00 -31.34 -2.66
C GLY A 207 -20.48 -31.19 -2.51
N PHE A 208 -19.72 -31.59 -3.53
CA PHE A 208 -18.25 -31.49 -3.50
C PHE A 208 -17.73 -30.04 -3.53
N ALA A 209 -18.50 -29.10 -4.10
CA ALA A 209 -18.13 -27.68 -4.11
C ALA A 209 -18.09 -27.07 -2.68
N ALA A 210 -18.78 -27.67 -1.71
CA ALA A 210 -18.71 -27.28 -0.31
C ALA A 210 -17.27 -27.30 0.25
N ILE A 211 -16.39 -28.15 -0.30
CA ILE A 211 -14.98 -28.23 0.10
C ILE A 211 -14.30 -26.87 -0.14
N ARG A 212 -14.57 -26.24 -1.29
CA ARG A 212 -14.05 -24.90 -1.61
C ARG A 212 -14.67 -23.82 -0.72
N SER A 213 -15.98 -23.84 -0.52
CA SER A 213 -16.64 -22.89 0.37
C SER A 213 -16.03 -22.88 1.77
N TRP A 214 -15.85 -24.05 2.38
CA TRP A 214 -15.24 -24.15 3.72
C TRP A 214 -13.76 -23.78 3.73
N GLU A 215 -13.01 -24.14 2.69
CA GLU A 215 -11.63 -23.72 2.54
C GLU A 215 -11.49 -22.20 2.44
N ARG A 216 -12.31 -21.54 1.61
CA ARG A 216 -12.36 -20.07 1.53
C ARG A 216 -12.72 -19.44 2.86
N LYS A 217 -13.78 -19.91 3.54
CA LYS A 217 -14.18 -19.41 4.86
C LYS A 217 -13.07 -19.54 5.90
N LEU A 218 -12.43 -20.70 6.00
CA LEU A 218 -11.35 -20.94 6.97
C LEU A 218 -10.08 -20.15 6.63
N GLY A 219 -9.63 -20.21 5.37
CA GLY A 219 -8.41 -19.56 4.90
C GLY A 219 -8.50 -18.04 4.98
N PHE A 220 -9.55 -17.45 4.41
CA PHE A 220 -9.71 -15.99 4.39
C PHE A 220 -10.25 -15.47 5.73
N GLY A 221 -11.01 -16.29 6.47
CA GLY A 221 -11.34 -15.98 7.86
C GLY A 221 -10.10 -15.83 8.73
N LEU A 222 -9.12 -16.73 8.59
CA LEU A 222 -7.81 -16.61 9.25
C LEU A 222 -7.02 -15.40 8.72
N ALA A 223 -6.99 -15.18 7.41
CA ALA A 223 -6.28 -14.04 6.82
C ALA A 223 -6.81 -12.69 7.36
N TYR A 224 -8.13 -12.49 7.39
CA TYR A 224 -8.73 -11.29 7.98
C TYR A 224 -8.44 -11.16 9.48
N SER A 225 -8.35 -12.28 10.21
CA SER A 225 -7.98 -12.28 11.63
C SER A 225 -6.56 -11.77 11.84
N ILE A 226 -5.61 -12.24 11.04
CA ILE A 226 -4.21 -11.82 11.09
C ILE A 226 -4.08 -10.34 10.69
N LYS A 227 -4.72 -9.94 9.58
CA LYS A 227 -4.72 -8.55 9.10
C LYS A 227 -5.31 -7.58 10.13
N GLN A 228 -6.42 -7.94 10.77
CA GLN A 228 -7.01 -7.15 11.85
C GLN A 228 -6.03 -6.98 13.02
N GLY A 229 -5.43 -8.07 13.50
CA GLY A 229 -4.48 -7.99 14.63
C GLY A 229 -3.26 -7.12 14.31
N TYR A 230 -2.75 -7.19 13.08
CA TYR A 230 -1.66 -6.34 12.64
C TYR A 230 -2.08 -4.86 12.51
N ALA A 231 -3.26 -4.62 11.92
CA ALA A 231 -3.84 -3.29 11.81
C ALA A 231 -4.06 -2.62 13.17
N ASP A 232 -4.57 -3.36 14.15
CA ASP A 232 -4.79 -2.85 15.51
C ASP A 232 -3.48 -2.53 16.23
N LEU A 233 -2.45 -3.35 16.02
CA LEU A 233 -1.11 -3.07 16.56
C LEU A 233 -0.57 -1.74 15.99
N ILE A 234 -0.71 -1.51 14.68
CA ILE A 234 -0.30 -0.24 14.06
C ILE A 234 -1.11 0.94 14.59
N LYS A 235 -2.45 0.83 14.66
CA LYS A 235 -3.30 1.89 15.21
C LYS A 235 -2.87 2.25 16.62
N SER A 236 -2.69 1.25 17.48
CA SER A 236 -2.26 1.48 18.86
C SER A 236 -0.89 2.17 18.96
N GLY A 237 0.03 1.86 18.04
CA GLY A 237 1.33 2.51 17.94
C GLY A 237 1.22 3.97 17.48
N LEU A 238 0.44 4.25 16.43
CA LEU A 238 0.24 5.59 15.88
C LEU A 238 -0.51 6.51 16.83
N ASP A 239 -1.58 6.02 17.46
CA ASP A 239 -2.34 6.76 18.48
C ASP A 239 -1.46 7.11 19.70
N ALA A 240 -0.40 6.33 19.95
CA ALA A 240 0.55 6.55 21.03
C ALA A 240 1.75 7.43 20.66
N THR A 241 2.06 7.64 19.36
CA THR A 241 3.37 8.18 18.94
C THR A 241 3.38 9.19 17.79
N SER A 242 2.27 9.46 17.11
CA SER A 242 2.30 10.27 15.86
C SER A 242 1.22 11.34 15.76
N GLU A 243 1.59 12.49 15.19
CA GLU A 243 0.66 13.40 14.51
C GLU A 243 -0.06 12.63 13.39
N ALA A 244 -1.33 12.93 13.16
CA ALA A 244 -2.13 12.27 12.13
C ALA A 244 -1.40 12.35 10.78
N ALA A 245 -1.48 11.29 9.97
CA ALA A 245 -0.96 11.34 8.60
C ALA A 245 -1.47 12.62 7.92
N LEU A 246 -0.56 13.41 7.34
CA LEU A 246 -0.93 14.58 6.53
C LEU A 246 -1.65 14.07 5.28
N LEU A 247 -2.97 13.96 5.39
CA LEU A 247 -3.89 13.53 4.33
C LEU A 247 -4.28 14.69 3.42
N ASP A 248 -3.79 15.88 3.70
CA ASP A 248 -4.05 17.08 2.93
C ASP A 248 -2.73 17.59 2.34
N ILE A 249 -2.81 18.26 1.20
CA ILE A 249 -1.68 18.88 0.50
C ILE A 249 -2.02 20.34 0.21
N HIS A 250 -1.08 21.23 0.54
CA HIS A 250 -1.20 22.65 0.27
C HIS A 250 -0.46 22.96 -1.03
N VAL A 251 -1.13 23.69 -1.93
CA VAL A 251 -0.64 23.96 -3.28
C VAL A 251 -0.74 25.45 -3.56
N TRP A 252 0.39 26.04 -3.91
CA TRP A 252 0.44 27.38 -4.46
C TRP A 252 0.41 27.34 -5.99
N ALA A 253 -0.45 28.15 -6.59
CA ALA A 253 -0.54 28.30 -8.04
C ALA A 253 -0.81 29.77 -8.44
N LYS A 254 -0.35 30.16 -9.63
CA LYS A 254 -0.69 31.44 -10.27
C LYS A 254 -1.79 31.26 -11.31
N GLY A 255 -2.64 32.27 -11.47
CA GLY A 255 -3.74 32.29 -12.44
C GLY A 255 -5.12 32.33 -11.77
N PRO A 256 -6.20 31.98 -12.49
CA PRO A 256 -7.57 32.01 -11.96
C PRO A 256 -7.85 30.80 -11.04
N VAL A 257 -7.03 30.59 -10.01
CA VAL A 257 -7.04 29.39 -9.14
C VAL A 257 -8.41 29.15 -8.54
N ALA A 258 -9.05 30.18 -7.97
CA ALA A 258 -10.38 30.06 -7.36
C ALA A 258 -11.45 29.56 -8.35
N GLY A 259 -11.34 29.93 -9.63
CA GLY A 259 -12.21 29.41 -10.68
C GLY A 259 -11.84 28.00 -11.13
N ALA A 260 -10.55 27.67 -11.12
CA ALA A 260 -10.04 26.35 -11.52
C ALA A 260 -10.41 25.24 -10.52
N ILE A 261 -10.43 25.56 -9.22
CA ILE A 261 -10.81 24.61 -8.16
C ILE A 261 -12.31 24.63 -7.84
N ALA A 262 -13.10 25.48 -8.51
CA ALA A 262 -14.51 25.65 -8.18
C ALA A 262 -15.29 24.37 -8.47
N GLY A 263 -15.84 23.75 -7.43
CA GLY A 263 -16.62 22.52 -7.53
C GLY A 263 -15.79 21.24 -7.47
N GLU A 264 -14.47 21.34 -7.30
CA GLU A 264 -13.62 20.19 -7.01
C GLU A 264 -13.90 19.68 -5.58
N PRO A 265 -14.15 18.37 -5.39
CA PRO A 265 -14.42 17.82 -4.07
C PRO A 265 -13.19 17.94 -3.16
N ASP A 266 -13.45 18.10 -1.86
CA ASP A 266 -12.44 18.19 -0.81
C ASP A 266 -11.32 19.23 -1.07
N THR A 267 -11.61 20.24 -1.89
CA THR A 267 -10.66 21.26 -2.31
C THR A 267 -11.15 22.63 -1.90
N GLU A 268 -10.34 23.36 -1.14
CA GLU A 268 -10.71 24.65 -0.56
C GLU A 268 -9.62 25.70 -0.82
N LEU A 269 -10.05 26.92 -1.15
CA LEU A 269 -9.15 28.07 -1.23
C LEU A 269 -8.75 28.46 0.20
N GLU A 270 -7.45 28.40 0.49
CA GLU A 270 -6.92 28.70 1.83
C GLU A 270 -6.46 30.15 1.93
N GLN A 271 -5.75 30.66 0.92
CA GLN A 271 -5.26 32.04 0.88
C GLN A 271 -5.30 32.61 -0.53
N ASP A 272 -5.73 33.86 -0.66
CA ASP A 272 -5.62 34.65 -1.89
C ASP A 272 -4.46 35.64 -1.76
N LEU A 273 -3.44 35.50 -2.61
CA LEU A 273 -2.24 36.36 -2.65
C LEU A 273 -2.33 37.40 -3.78
N GLY A 274 -3.49 37.55 -4.41
CA GLY A 274 -3.72 38.50 -5.49
C GLY A 274 -2.88 38.19 -6.73
N ALA A 275 -2.05 39.16 -7.15
CA ALA A 275 -1.20 38.99 -8.33
C ALA A 275 -0.14 37.88 -8.18
N ASP A 276 0.17 37.51 -6.94
CA ASP A 276 1.12 36.45 -6.61
C ASP A 276 0.49 35.05 -6.62
N GLY A 277 -0.81 34.95 -6.94
CA GLY A 277 -1.54 33.70 -7.06
C GLY A 277 -2.38 33.40 -5.82
N ALA A 278 -2.61 32.11 -5.56
CA ALA A 278 -3.41 31.65 -4.45
C ALA A 278 -2.90 30.30 -3.93
N VAL A 279 -3.24 30.02 -2.68
CA VAL A 279 -3.01 28.73 -2.03
C VAL A 279 -4.35 28.03 -1.87
N PHE A 280 -4.41 26.78 -2.27
CA PHE A 280 -5.53 25.90 -2.00
C PHE A 280 -5.04 24.64 -1.29
N VAL A 281 -5.92 24.04 -0.52
CA VAL A 281 -5.70 22.76 0.14
C VAL A 281 -6.62 21.72 -0.48
N THR A 282 -6.12 20.50 -0.65
CA THR A 282 -6.93 19.38 -1.13
C THR A 282 -6.47 18.07 -0.49
N ARG A 283 -7.27 17.03 -0.61
CA ARG A 283 -6.90 15.68 -0.18
C ARG A 283 -5.70 15.19 -0.97
N ARG A 284 -4.66 14.82 -0.24
CA ARG A 284 -3.50 14.09 -0.77
C ARG A 284 -3.96 12.74 -1.33
N TYR A 285 -3.14 12.15 -2.20
CA TYR A 285 -3.33 10.84 -2.84
C TYR A 285 -4.19 10.88 -4.10
N GLN A 286 -5.12 9.94 -4.30
CA GLN A 286 -5.79 9.75 -5.60
C GLN A 286 -6.63 10.96 -6.01
N VAL A 287 -7.13 11.73 -5.05
CA VAL A 287 -7.88 12.97 -5.33
C VAL A 287 -6.99 14.06 -5.94
N PHE A 288 -5.69 14.06 -5.64
CA PHE A 288 -4.74 15.07 -6.14
C PHE A 288 -4.06 14.69 -7.47
N THR A 289 -4.06 13.41 -7.85
CA THR A 289 -3.36 12.88 -9.03
C THR A 289 -4.28 12.66 -10.22
#